data_AF-M0GA78-F1
#
_entry.id   AF-M0GA78-F1
#
_cell.length_a   1.000
_cell.length_b   1.000
_cell.length_c   1.000
_cell.angle_alpha   90.00
_cell.angle_beta   90.00
_cell.angle_gamma   90.00
#
_symmetry.space_group_name_H-M   'P 1'
#
loop_
_entity.id
_entity.type
_entity.pdbx_description
1 polymer ?
#
loop_
_entity_poly.entity_id
_entity_poly.type
_entity_poly.pdbx_seq_one_letter_code
_entity_poly.pdbx_strand_id
1 'polypeptide(L)'
;MTTDSRPAAHDHDTPDTATDRVHDTSWSANLELPRHAADRDLVVAEAVAAVEHTAAGHHVNLVTHGDHGHPETYLYDALAERFDGVAYEYVEQCGCGGHVTRVYVE
;
A
#
# COMPACT_ATOMS: atom_id res chain seq x y z
N MET A 1 -31.81 5.49 31.12
CA MET A 1 -30.49 5.88 31.66
C MET A 1 -29.63 4.64 31.61
N THR A 2 -28.90 4.43 30.49
CA THR A 2 -27.44 4.66 30.34
C THR A 2 -26.68 3.61 31.16
N THR A 3 -25.89 2.67 30.64
CA THR A 3 -25.12 2.54 29.39
C THR A 3 -24.69 1.07 29.32
N ASP A 4 -24.57 0.47 28.13
CA ASP A 4 -23.51 -0.53 27.91
C ASP A 4 -23.07 -0.39 26.45
N SER A 5 -22.21 0.61 26.24
CA SER A 5 -21.48 0.73 24.99
C SER A 5 -20.40 -0.36 25.00
N ARG A 6 -20.68 -1.48 24.35
CA ARG A 6 -19.63 -2.44 23.97
C ARG A 6 -18.56 -1.70 23.18
N PRO A 7 -17.27 -1.75 23.57
CA PRO A 7 -16.23 -1.28 22.69
C PRO A 7 -16.18 -2.26 21.52
N ALA A 8 -16.38 -1.76 20.30
CA ALA A 8 -15.94 -2.47 19.12
C ALA A 8 -14.42 -2.53 19.22
N ALA A 9 -13.89 -3.69 19.61
CA ALA A 9 -12.48 -3.98 19.45
C ALA A 9 -12.19 -3.92 17.95
N HIS A 10 -11.62 -2.80 17.50
CA HIS A 10 -10.91 -2.75 16.24
C HIS A 10 -9.65 -3.57 16.45
N ASP A 11 -9.77 -4.86 16.17
CA ASP A 11 -8.66 -5.79 16.12
C ASP A 11 -7.65 -5.26 15.09
N HIS A 12 -6.54 -4.76 15.60
CA HIS A 12 -5.51 -4.04 14.85
C HIS A 12 -4.25 -4.92 14.74
N ASP A 13 -4.41 -6.24 14.64
CA ASP A 13 -3.26 -7.14 14.79
C ASP A 13 -3.40 -8.44 14.00
N THR A 14 -3.46 -8.33 12.68
CA THR A 14 -2.76 -9.26 11.78
C THR A 14 -2.61 -8.58 10.42
N PRO A 15 -1.40 -8.47 9.81
CA PRO A 15 -1.32 -8.17 8.40
C PRO A 15 -2.03 -9.32 7.69
N ASP A 16 -3.20 -9.05 7.12
CA ASP A 16 -3.78 -9.96 6.16
C ASP A 16 -2.74 -10.08 5.04
N THR A 17 -2.15 -11.27 4.98
CA THR A 17 -1.66 -12.10 3.87
C THR A 17 -2.08 -11.69 2.45
N ALA A 18 -2.11 -10.39 2.14
CA ALA A 18 -2.57 -9.86 0.87
C ALA A 18 -1.66 -10.36 -0.25
N THR A 19 -0.38 -10.56 0.03
CA THR A 19 0.59 -11.14 -0.92
C THR A 19 0.70 -12.66 -0.84
N ASP A 20 -0.21 -13.39 -0.19
CA ASP A 20 -0.14 -14.86 -0.18
C ASP A 20 -0.69 -15.49 -1.46
N ARG A 21 -1.34 -14.68 -2.30
CA ARG A 21 -1.88 -15.07 -3.60
C ARG A 21 -1.61 -13.98 -4.62
N VAL A 22 -1.53 -14.37 -5.88
CA VAL A 22 -1.59 -13.43 -6.99
C VAL A 22 -3.03 -12.95 -7.15
N HIS A 23 -3.22 -11.65 -7.25
CA HIS A 23 -4.51 -11.00 -7.49
C HIS A 23 -4.75 -10.87 -8.99
N ASP A 24 -5.83 -11.47 -9.46
CA ASP A 24 -6.38 -11.38 -10.82
C ASP A 24 -7.52 -10.34 -10.91
N THR A 25 -7.55 -9.41 -9.96
CA THR A 25 -8.41 -8.23 -9.92
C THR A 25 -7.63 -7.07 -9.32
N SER A 26 -8.01 -5.84 -9.65
CA SER A 26 -7.38 -4.65 -9.06
C SER A 26 -7.67 -4.53 -7.57
N TRP A 27 -6.66 -4.15 -6.80
CA TRP A 27 -6.72 -4.15 -5.33
C TRP A 27 -5.89 -2.99 -4.73
N SER A 28 -5.91 -2.86 -3.40
CA SER A 28 -5.13 -1.85 -2.69
C SER A 28 -4.28 -2.49 -1.59
N ALA A 29 -2.99 -2.15 -1.56
CA ALA A 29 -2.07 -2.53 -0.51
C ALA A 29 -2.02 -1.41 0.55
N ASN A 30 -2.39 -1.74 1.79
CA ASN A 30 -2.34 -0.81 2.91
C ASN A 30 -0.93 -0.77 3.50
N LEU A 31 -0.18 0.28 3.16
CA LEU A 31 1.16 0.59 3.65
C LEU A 31 1.15 1.81 4.59
N GLU A 32 0.05 2.03 5.32
CA GLU A 32 -0.15 3.17 6.23
C GLU A 32 -0.11 2.80 7.73
N LEU A 33 0.22 1.57 8.09
CA LEU A 33 0.33 1.16 9.49
C LEU A 33 1.52 1.84 10.20
N PRO A 34 1.49 1.94 11.55
CA PRO A 34 2.60 2.55 12.31
C PRO A 34 3.98 1.93 12.04
N ARG A 35 4.06 0.64 11.73
CA ARG A 35 5.32 -0.01 11.33
C ARG A 35 5.88 0.53 10.01
N HIS A 36 5.00 0.94 9.10
CA HIS A 36 5.37 1.55 7.83
C HIS A 36 5.84 2.99 8.04
N ALA A 37 5.20 3.74 8.95
CA ALA A 37 5.69 5.06 9.34
C ALA A 37 7.12 5.01 9.90
N ALA A 38 7.43 3.98 10.69
CA ALA A 38 8.73 3.81 11.34
C ALA A 38 9.84 3.31 10.40
N ASP A 39 9.49 2.66 9.29
CA ASP A 39 10.45 2.00 8.40
C ASP A 39 10.07 2.19 6.92
N ARG A 40 10.82 3.05 6.23
CA ARG A 40 10.63 3.32 4.80
C ARG A 40 11.07 2.14 3.93
N ASP A 41 12.09 1.40 4.34
CA ASP A 41 12.59 0.26 3.56
C ASP A 41 11.57 -0.88 3.59
N LEU A 42 10.85 -1.04 4.70
CA LEU A 42 9.68 -1.93 4.79
C LEU A 42 8.58 -1.53 3.79
N VAL A 43 8.27 -0.23 3.66
CA VAL A 43 7.28 0.26 2.67
C VAL A 43 7.68 -0.12 1.26
N VAL A 44 8.95 0.08 0.90
CA VAL A 44 9.47 -0.29 -0.42
C VAL A 44 9.38 -1.81 -0.63
N ALA A 45 9.78 -2.61 0.36
CA ALA A 45 9.74 -4.06 0.27
C ALA A 45 8.32 -4.61 0.10
N GLU A 46 7.36 -4.14 0.91
CA GLU A 46 5.96 -4.59 0.82
C GLU A 46 5.27 -4.05 -0.44
N ALA A 47 5.64 -2.86 -0.93
CA ALA A 47 5.16 -2.35 -2.21
C ALA A 47 5.64 -3.19 -3.40
N VAL A 48 6.92 -3.57 -3.43
CA VAL A 48 7.47 -4.49 -4.45
C VAL A 48 6.70 -5.80 -4.42
N ALA A 49 6.50 -6.38 -3.24
CA ALA A 49 5.72 -7.62 -3.09
C ALA A 49 4.28 -7.46 -3.59
N ALA A 50 3.63 -6.31 -3.34
CA ALA A 50 2.28 -6.05 -3.84
C ALA A 50 2.22 -5.99 -5.38
N VAL A 51 3.22 -5.39 -6.03
CA VAL A 51 3.30 -5.38 -7.50
C VAL A 51 3.55 -6.78 -8.05
N GLU A 52 4.47 -7.56 -7.45
CA GLU A 52 4.72 -8.97 -7.83
C GLU A 52 3.47 -9.84 -7.74
N HIS A 53 2.61 -9.57 -6.75
CA HIS A 53 1.37 -10.30 -6.53
C HIS A 53 0.17 -9.71 -7.29
N THR A 54 0.40 -8.87 -8.29
CA THR A 54 -0.64 -8.34 -9.17
C THR A 54 -0.48 -8.95 -10.56
N ALA A 55 -1.52 -9.63 -11.06
CA ALA A 55 -1.47 -10.21 -12.39
C ALA A 55 -1.47 -9.13 -13.48
N ALA A 56 -0.84 -9.43 -14.62
CA ALA A 56 -0.84 -8.58 -15.81
C ALA A 56 -2.27 -8.22 -16.25
N GLY A 57 -2.47 -6.98 -16.70
CA GLY A 57 -3.77 -6.39 -17.03
C GLY A 57 -4.54 -5.82 -15.82
N HIS A 58 -3.94 -5.83 -14.63
CA HIS A 58 -4.52 -5.27 -13.41
C HIS A 58 -3.63 -4.18 -12.80
N HIS A 59 -4.11 -3.56 -11.72
CA HIS A 59 -3.35 -2.55 -10.99
C HIS A 59 -3.48 -2.75 -9.49
N VAL A 60 -2.47 -2.28 -8.77
CA VAL A 60 -2.49 -2.16 -7.31
C VAL A 60 -2.39 -0.69 -6.91
N ASN A 61 -3.25 -0.26 -5.97
CA ASN A 61 -3.08 1.03 -5.31
C ASN A 61 -2.19 0.83 -4.08
N LEU A 62 -1.00 1.41 -4.10
CA LEU A 62 -0.08 1.47 -2.98
C LEU A 62 -0.47 2.68 -2.12
N VAL A 63 -0.96 2.42 -0.91
CA VAL A 63 -1.42 3.44 0.03
C VAL A 63 -0.35 3.62 1.09
N THR A 64 0.53 4.62 0.96
CA THR A 64 1.73 4.79 1.80
C THR A 64 1.54 5.82 2.89
N HIS A 65 2.14 5.61 4.06
CA HIS A 65 2.12 6.60 5.16
C HIS A 65 2.70 7.96 4.74
N GLY A 66 2.11 9.05 5.24
CA GLY A 66 2.54 10.43 4.93
C GLY A 66 3.86 10.87 5.55
N ASP A 67 4.41 10.09 6.49
CA ASP A 67 5.60 10.47 7.26
C ASP A 67 6.87 10.42 6.40
N HIS A 68 6.84 9.63 5.32
CA HIS A 68 7.92 9.54 4.34
C HIS A 68 7.80 10.57 3.21
N GLY A 69 6.76 11.40 3.23
CA GLY A 69 6.46 12.37 2.19
C GLY A 69 5.97 11.72 0.90
N HIS A 70 6.11 12.45 -0.22
CA HIS A 70 5.57 12.03 -1.50
C HIS A 70 6.29 10.78 -2.05
N PRO A 71 5.56 9.72 -2.45
CA PRO A 71 6.14 8.42 -2.83
C PRO A 71 7.09 8.49 -4.02
N GLU A 72 6.91 9.43 -4.94
CA GLU A 72 7.86 9.65 -6.06
C GLU A 72 9.31 9.83 -5.59
N THR A 73 9.51 10.37 -4.37
CA THR A 73 10.86 10.68 -3.85
C THR A 73 11.64 9.46 -3.34
N TYR A 74 10.99 8.31 -3.16
CA TYR A 74 11.64 7.12 -2.59
C TYR A 74 11.17 5.79 -3.18
N LEU A 75 9.94 5.71 -3.70
CA LEU A 75 9.31 4.47 -4.11
C LEU A 75 9.41 4.22 -5.62
N TYR A 76 9.28 5.27 -6.44
CA TYR A 76 9.15 5.09 -7.90
C TYR A 76 10.44 4.56 -8.51
N ASP A 77 11.59 5.13 -8.13
CA ASP A 77 12.89 4.63 -8.58
C ASP A 77 13.11 3.19 -8.13
N ALA A 78 12.76 2.85 -6.88
CA ALA A 78 12.91 1.50 -6.36
C ALA A 78 12.03 0.47 -7.09
N LEU A 79 10.81 0.85 -7.49
CA LEU A 79 9.94 0.00 -8.31
C LEU A 79 10.47 -0.11 -9.75
N ALA A 80 10.93 0.99 -10.35
CA ALA A 80 11.48 1.01 -11.70
C ALA A 80 12.78 0.19 -11.83
N GLU A 81 13.57 0.08 -10.77
CA GLU A 81 14.75 -0.80 -10.72
C GLU A 81 14.39 -2.29 -10.74
N ARG A 82 13.16 -2.66 -10.34
CA ARG A 82 12.72 -4.05 -10.19
C ARG A 82 11.80 -4.52 -11.30
N PHE A 83 10.98 -3.64 -11.84
CA PHE A 83 9.96 -3.99 -12.81
C PHE A 83 10.16 -3.21 -14.10
N ASP A 84 10.35 -3.94 -15.19
CA ASP A 84 10.17 -3.40 -16.53
C ASP A 84 8.67 -3.37 -16.85
N GLY A 85 8.21 -2.29 -17.51
CA GLY A 85 6.86 -2.26 -18.09
C GLY A 85 5.70 -1.92 -17.14
N VAL A 86 5.97 -1.45 -15.92
CA VAL A 86 4.92 -0.89 -15.05
C VAL A 86 4.71 0.60 -15.32
N ALA A 87 3.48 1.07 -15.17
CA ALA A 87 3.13 2.49 -15.26
C ALA A 87 2.57 3.01 -13.94
N TYR A 88 2.85 4.27 -13.63
CA TYR A 88 2.47 4.92 -12.38
C TYR A 88 1.44 6.02 -12.61
N GLU A 89 0.46 6.10 -11.72
CA GLU A 89 -0.46 7.23 -11.60
C GLU A 89 -0.52 7.65 -10.13
N TYR A 90 -0.15 8.90 -9.85
CA TYR A 90 -0.42 9.48 -8.54
C TYR A 90 -1.89 9.88 -8.47
N VAL A 91 -2.64 9.27 -7.54
CA VAL A 91 -4.09 9.47 -7.44
C VAL A 91 -4.40 10.66 -6.54
N GLU A 92 -3.99 10.59 -5.26
CA GLU A 92 -4.29 11.64 -4.29
C GLU A 92 -3.41 11.57 -3.03
N GLN A 93 -3.46 12.64 -2.23
CA GLN A 93 -3.09 12.61 -0.81
C GLN A 93 -4.36 12.54 0.03
N CYS A 94 -4.46 11.51 0.87
CA CYS A 94 -5.56 11.29 1.80
C CYS A 94 -5.53 12.34 2.93
N GLY A 95 -6.69 12.58 3.57
CA GLY A 95 -6.80 13.52 4.70
C GLY A 95 -5.99 13.13 5.96
N CYS A 96 -5.56 11.88 6.06
CA CYS A 96 -4.62 11.40 7.08
C CYS A 96 -3.15 11.77 6.77
N GLY A 97 -2.87 12.34 5.60
CA GLY A 97 -1.54 12.64 5.09
C GLY A 97 -0.92 11.53 4.23
N GLY A 98 -1.50 10.33 4.21
CA GLY A 98 -1.08 9.23 3.36
C GLY A 98 -1.24 9.50 1.87
N HIS A 99 -0.51 8.76 1.04
CA HIS A 99 -0.44 8.98 -0.41
C HIS A 99 -0.88 7.73 -1.16
N VAL A 100 -1.64 7.91 -2.24
CA VAL A 100 -2.10 6.81 -3.09
C VAL A 100 -1.39 6.86 -4.43
N THR A 101 -0.57 5.85 -4.71
CA THR A 101 0.02 5.61 -6.04
C THR A 101 -0.60 4.37 -6.64
N ARG A 102 -1.15 4.47 -7.85
CA ARG A 102 -1.59 3.33 -8.62
C ARG A 102 -0.46 2.84 -9.52
N VAL A 103 -0.20 1.54 -9.48
CA VAL A 103 0.77 0.85 -10.34
C VAL A 103 0.03 -0.11 -11.25
N TYR A 104 0.12 0.12 -12.56
CA TYR A 104 -0.44 -0.75 -13.60
C TYR A 104 0.58 -1.80 -14.00
N VAL A 105 0.18 -3.06 -14.04
CA VAL A 105 1.00 -4.21 -14.46
C VAL A 105 0.52 -4.68 -15.83
N GLU A 106 1.43 -4.71 -16.81
CA GLU A 106 1.15 -5.05 -18.22
C GLU A 106 1.54 -6.49 -18.58
#